data_AF-A0A2A5F7J3-F1
#
_entry.id   AF-A0A2A5F7J3-F1
#
_cell.length_a   1.000
_cell.length_b   1.000
_cell.length_c   1.000
_cell.angle_alpha   90.00
_cell.angle_beta   90.00
_cell.angle_gamma   90.00
#
_symmetry.space_group_name_H-M   'P 1'
#
loop_
_entity.id
_entity.type
_entity.pdbx_description
1 polymer ?
#
loop_
_entity_poly.entity_id
_entity_poly.type
_entity_poly.pdbx_seq_one_letter_code
_entity_poly.pdbx_strand_id
1 'polypeptide(L)'
;MMKTLIIAAIFLPTATRAQEIYGDVEFLNGWRQSDGSYQTAIDFNLNEGWKTYWRVPGPAGIPPFFDWGGSTNIADIQIDWPSPHVSETYGLTSIGYTDRMTLPIRITPRDAAKPVNVELKMEFGVCSDICIPAAARFNASLSNHSNADTAVIQAALKDHPQSAKSGGIRSATCSLKPNGSGFDITANLEFTKALSSPPTTILEYDNPDIWIDIAQSDVKGRTLTANATMEFYGDGMLSIDRSNIRITVLTDNNAVEVLGCPAS
;
A
#
# COMPACT_ATOMS: atom_id res chain seq x y z
N MET A 1 -27.09 33.25 -49.87
CA MET A 1 -27.52 32.93 -48.50
C MET A 1 -26.77 31.69 -48.05
N MET A 2 -25.82 31.89 -47.13
CA MET A 2 -24.87 30.90 -46.64
C MET A 2 -25.57 30.08 -45.53
N LYS A 3 -25.74 28.76 -45.71
CA LYS A 3 -26.21 27.87 -44.64
C LYS A 3 -25.00 27.24 -43.99
N THR A 4 -24.68 27.74 -42.80
CA THR A 4 -23.61 27.29 -41.93
C THR A 4 -23.82 25.83 -41.53
N LEU A 5 -22.87 24.95 -41.87
CA LEU A 5 -22.80 23.58 -41.37
C LEU A 5 -22.23 23.62 -39.95
N ILE A 6 -23.01 23.21 -38.96
CA ILE A 6 -22.53 23.00 -37.59
C ILE A 6 -21.96 21.58 -37.51
N ILE A 7 -20.64 21.48 -37.42
CA ILE A 7 -19.95 20.22 -37.12
C ILE A 7 -19.92 20.09 -35.60
N ALA A 8 -20.71 19.14 -35.07
CA ALA A 8 -20.63 18.75 -33.67
C ALA A 8 -19.40 17.85 -33.48
N ALA A 9 -18.36 18.38 -32.81
CA ALA A 9 -17.21 17.60 -32.40
C ALA A 9 -17.59 16.74 -31.19
N ILE A 10 -17.67 15.42 -31.40
CA ILE A 10 -17.86 14.45 -30.32
C ILE A 10 -16.49 14.27 -29.65
N PHE A 11 -16.31 14.89 -28.48
CA PHE A 11 -15.16 14.61 -27.61
C PHE A 11 -15.39 13.26 -26.92
N LEU A 12 -14.69 12.22 -27.37
CA LEU A 12 -14.60 10.95 -26.63
C LEU A 12 -13.66 11.13 -25.42
N PRO A 13 -14.00 10.55 -24.25
CA PRO A 13 -13.16 10.64 -23.07
C PRO A 13 -11.84 9.88 -23.31
N THR A 14 -10.71 10.53 -23.05
CA THR A 14 -9.34 10.03 -23.29
C THR A 14 -8.87 8.98 -22.29
N ALA A 15 -9.71 8.57 -21.33
CA ALA A 15 -9.31 7.67 -20.24
C ALA A 15 -8.97 6.25 -20.72
N THR A 16 -9.59 5.77 -21.81
CA THR A 16 -9.40 4.40 -22.33
C THR A 16 -7.98 4.15 -22.88
N ARG A 17 -7.23 5.19 -23.28
CA ARG A 17 -5.92 5.03 -23.94
C ARG A 17 -4.75 4.79 -23.01
N ALA A 18 -4.82 5.24 -21.75
CA ALA A 18 -3.71 5.12 -20.82
C ALA A 18 -3.63 3.70 -20.21
N GLN A 19 -4.78 3.08 -19.95
CA GLN A 19 -4.87 1.72 -19.42
C GLN A 19 -4.29 0.68 -20.38
N GLU A 20 -4.49 0.85 -21.70
CA GLU A 20 -3.89 -0.07 -22.70
C GLU A 20 -2.34 -0.14 -22.67
N ILE A 21 -1.65 0.85 -22.06
CA ILE A 21 -0.19 0.94 -22.09
C ILE A 21 0.45 0.13 -20.96
N TYR A 22 0.02 0.35 -19.72
CA TYR A 22 0.63 -0.29 -18.53
C TYR A 22 -0.11 -1.56 -18.10
N GLY A 23 -1.33 -1.79 -18.58
CA GLY A 23 -2.17 -2.93 -18.23
C GLY A 23 -3.50 -2.52 -17.60
N ASP A 24 -4.27 -3.50 -17.16
CA ASP A 24 -5.63 -3.31 -16.68
C ASP A 24 -5.71 -3.16 -15.16
N VAL A 25 -6.64 -2.30 -14.72
CA VAL A 25 -7.00 -2.18 -13.31
C VAL A 25 -8.50 -2.31 -13.15
N GLU A 26 -8.93 -3.25 -12.32
CA GLU A 26 -10.35 -3.60 -12.16
C GLU A 26 -10.75 -3.59 -10.68
N PHE A 27 -12.01 -3.21 -10.40
CA PHE A 27 -12.60 -3.39 -9.08
C PHE A 27 -13.33 -4.73 -9.03
N LEU A 28 -12.88 -5.60 -8.13
CA LEU A 28 -13.45 -6.93 -7.94
C LEU A 28 -14.48 -6.89 -6.81
N ASN A 29 -15.73 -7.19 -7.16
CA ASN A 29 -16.75 -7.48 -6.16
C ASN A 29 -16.45 -8.85 -5.54
N GLY A 30 -16.27 -8.90 -4.22
CA GLY A 30 -16.19 -10.16 -3.50
C GLY A 30 -17.49 -10.50 -2.81
N TRP A 31 -17.39 -10.86 -1.54
CA TRP A 31 -18.50 -11.37 -0.73
C TRP A 31 -18.78 -10.47 0.47
N ARG A 32 -19.97 -10.64 1.05
CA ARG A 32 -20.31 -10.05 2.34
C ARG A 32 -19.92 -11.00 3.46
N GLN A 33 -19.21 -10.47 4.44
CA GLN A 33 -18.73 -11.19 5.60
C GLN A 33 -19.84 -11.35 6.65
N SER A 34 -19.58 -12.21 7.63
CA SER A 34 -20.53 -12.51 8.71
C SER A 34 -20.82 -11.31 9.63
N ASP A 35 -19.86 -10.40 9.78
CA ASP A 35 -19.99 -9.14 10.53
C ASP A 35 -20.72 -8.04 9.74
N GLY A 36 -21.12 -8.32 8.50
CA GLY A 36 -21.81 -7.39 7.62
C GLY A 36 -20.90 -6.48 6.79
N SER A 37 -19.58 -6.52 6.99
CA SER A 37 -18.61 -5.88 6.10
C SER A 37 -18.53 -6.60 4.75
N TYR A 38 -17.94 -5.95 3.76
CA TYR A 38 -17.71 -6.50 2.43
C TYR A 38 -16.22 -6.71 2.21
N GLN A 39 -15.86 -7.89 1.70
CA GLN A 39 -14.54 -8.11 1.15
C GLN A 39 -14.59 -7.87 -0.36
N THR A 40 -13.75 -6.97 -0.84
CA THR A 40 -13.55 -6.62 -2.25
C THR A 40 -12.05 -6.61 -2.56
N ALA A 41 -11.69 -6.26 -3.79
CA ALA A 41 -10.30 -5.96 -4.13
C ALA A 41 -10.19 -5.00 -5.32
N ILE A 42 -9.00 -4.45 -5.52
CA ILE A 42 -8.57 -3.85 -6.79
C ILE A 42 -7.54 -4.78 -7.39
N ASP A 43 -7.75 -5.24 -8.62
CA ASP A 43 -6.82 -6.12 -9.33
C ASP A 43 -6.07 -5.33 -10.39
N PHE A 44 -4.76 -5.41 -10.33
CA PHE A 44 -3.82 -4.85 -11.29
C PHE A 44 -3.26 -5.99 -12.12
N ASN A 45 -3.52 -5.98 -13.41
CA ASN A 45 -2.93 -6.90 -14.39
C ASN A 45 -2.01 -6.09 -15.31
N LEU A 46 -0.74 -6.01 -14.94
CA LEU A 46 0.26 -5.17 -15.58
C LEU A 46 0.84 -5.86 -16.81
N ASN A 47 1.10 -5.08 -17.85
CA ASN A 47 1.82 -5.55 -19.03
C ASN A 47 3.27 -5.93 -18.67
N GLU A 48 3.87 -6.82 -19.45
CA GLU A 48 5.27 -7.22 -19.26
C GLU A 48 6.20 -6.01 -19.19
N GLY A 49 7.10 -5.99 -18.20
CA GLY A 49 8.04 -4.90 -17.95
C GLY A 49 7.46 -3.70 -17.20
N TRP A 50 6.15 -3.68 -16.93
CA TRP A 50 5.53 -2.66 -16.08
C TRP A 50 5.44 -3.11 -14.63
N LYS A 51 5.58 -2.14 -13.73
CA LYS A 51 5.41 -2.27 -12.28
C LYS A 51 4.52 -1.18 -11.72
N THR A 52 3.88 -1.47 -10.60
CA THR A 52 3.22 -0.47 -9.73
C THR A 52 3.83 -0.50 -8.34
N TYR A 53 3.45 0.44 -7.49
CA TYR A 53 4.13 0.69 -6.22
C TYR A 53 3.35 0.21 -5.01
N TRP A 54 4.11 -0.12 -3.96
CA TRP A 54 3.58 -0.34 -2.63
C TRP A 54 3.23 0.99 -1.95
N ARG A 55 2.51 0.92 -0.82
CA ARG A 55 2.17 2.11 -0.01
C ARG A 55 3.39 2.92 0.45
N VAL A 56 4.52 2.25 0.69
CA VAL A 56 5.83 2.89 0.89
C VAL A 56 6.71 2.54 -0.30
N PRO A 57 6.75 3.37 -1.35
CA PRO A 57 7.26 2.97 -2.65
C PRO A 57 8.79 3.07 -2.76
N GLY A 58 9.43 3.66 -1.74
CA GLY A 58 10.83 4.09 -1.77
C GLY A 58 11.03 5.44 -2.46
N PRO A 59 12.26 5.96 -2.48
CA PRO A 59 12.58 7.33 -2.91
C PRO A 59 12.20 7.65 -4.36
N ALA A 60 12.10 6.65 -5.24
CA ALA A 60 11.85 6.84 -6.67
C ALA A 60 10.40 6.57 -7.08
N GLY A 61 9.53 6.14 -6.16
CA GLY A 61 8.20 5.66 -6.52
C GLY A 61 7.07 6.62 -6.13
N ILE A 62 5.91 6.39 -6.72
CA ILE A 62 4.70 7.21 -6.52
C ILE A 62 3.68 6.34 -5.77
N PRO A 63 3.38 6.62 -4.50
CA PRO A 63 2.46 5.80 -3.73
C PRO A 63 1.04 5.94 -4.28
N PRO A 64 0.21 4.90 -4.15
CA PRO A 64 -1.19 5.01 -4.51
C PRO A 64 -1.97 5.85 -3.49
N PHE A 65 -2.88 6.68 -4.00
CA PHE A 65 -3.83 7.49 -3.26
C PHE A 65 -5.25 7.05 -3.60
N PHE A 66 -6.10 6.90 -2.58
CA PHE A 66 -7.46 6.42 -2.70
C PHE A 66 -8.45 7.45 -2.14
N ASP A 67 -9.26 8.05 -3.01
CA ASP A 67 -10.36 8.95 -2.66
C ASP A 67 -11.70 8.20 -2.76
N TRP A 68 -12.33 8.02 -1.61
CA TRP A 68 -13.62 7.37 -1.46
C TRP A 68 -14.77 8.35 -1.22
N GLY A 69 -14.53 9.66 -1.36
CA GLY A 69 -15.45 10.72 -0.94
C GLY A 69 -16.80 10.74 -1.65
N GLY A 70 -16.92 10.11 -2.82
CA GLY A 70 -18.20 9.93 -3.52
C GLY A 70 -19.02 8.72 -3.04
N SER A 71 -18.44 7.87 -2.21
CA SER A 71 -19.08 6.63 -1.75
C SER A 71 -20.19 6.91 -0.72
N THR A 72 -21.17 6.00 -0.64
CA THR A 72 -22.29 6.10 0.29
C THR A 72 -22.37 4.89 1.21
N ASN A 73 -22.79 5.13 2.45
CA ASN A 73 -22.94 4.11 3.50
C ASN A 73 -21.62 3.41 3.93
N ILE A 74 -20.45 4.02 3.73
CA ILE A 74 -19.15 3.49 4.22
C ILE A 74 -18.78 4.13 5.56
N ALA A 75 -18.49 3.30 6.57
CA ALA A 75 -18.02 3.70 7.89
C ALA A 75 -16.50 3.63 8.02
N ASP A 76 -15.91 2.57 7.49
CA ASP A 76 -14.47 2.26 7.60
C ASP A 76 -13.99 1.51 6.34
N ILE A 77 -12.71 1.68 6.02
CA ILE A 77 -12.03 1.05 4.90
C ILE A 77 -10.68 0.53 5.39
N GLN A 78 -10.44 -0.76 5.21
CA GLN A 78 -9.17 -1.40 5.54
C GLN A 78 -8.58 -1.97 4.26
N ILE A 79 -7.31 -1.65 4.00
CA ILE A 79 -6.57 -2.13 2.84
C ILE A 79 -5.55 -3.15 3.31
N ASP A 80 -5.69 -4.39 2.85
CA ASP A 80 -4.79 -5.49 3.19
C ASP A 80 -3.72 -5.62 2.11
N TRP A 81 -2.55 -5.03 2.36
CA TRP A 81 -1.45 -5.03 1.39
C TRP A 81 -0.79 -6.41 1.26
N PRO A 82 -0.70 -6.99 0.05
CA PRO A 82 0.16 -8.14 -0.21
C PRO A 82 1.64 -7.79 0.03
N SER A 83 2.45 -8.82 0.22
CA SER A 83 3.89 -8.72 0.41
C SER A 83 4.53 -8.10 -0.85
N PRO A 84 5.22 -6.95 -0.74
CA PRO A 84 5.82 -6.31 -1.90
C PRO A 84 7.19 -6.91 -2.23
N HIS A 85 7.68 -6.60 -3.42
CA HIS A 85 9.04 -6.90 -3.83
C HIS A 85 9.92 -5.66 -3.77
N VAL A 86 11.19 -5.86 -3.39
CA VAL A 86 12.22 -4.83 -3.43
C VAL A 86 12.98 -4.96 -4.74
N SER A 87 13.15 -3.85 -5.44
CA SER A 87 14.01 -3.74 -6.62
C SER A 87 14.94 -2.54 -6.46
N GLU A 88 16.11 -2.61 -7.07
CA GLU A 88 17.05 -1.48 -7.11
C GLU A 88 17.32 -1.13 -8.57
N THR A 89 17.27 0.14 -8.90
CA THR A 89 17.54 0.64 -10.25
C THR A 89 18.30 1.95 -10.13
N TYR A 90 19.48 2.03 -10.76
CA TYR A 90 20.41 3.16 -10.65
C TYR A 90 20.78 3.55 -9.20
N GLY A 91 20.85 2.58 -8.28
CA GLY A 91 21.15 2.83 -6.86
C GLY A 91 19.96 3.35 -6.05
N LEU A 92 18.76 3.39 -6.63
CA LEU A 92 17.53 3.78 -5.95
C LEU A 92 16.66 2.55 -5.69
N THR A 93 16.30 2.35 -4.42
CA THR A 93 15.36 1.31 -4.00
C THR A 93 13.94 1.68 -4.42
N SER A 94 13.20 0.70 -4.92
CA SER A 94 11.78 0.78 -5.22
C SER A 94 11.08 -0.45 -4.67
N ILE A 95 9.93 -0.23 -4.04
CA ILE A 95 9.13 -1.29 -3.42
C ILE A 95 7.76 -1.33 -4.09
N GLY A 96 7.37 -2.49 -4.60
CA GLY A 96 6.16 -2.61 -5.41
C GLY A 96 5.91 -4.00 -5.97
N TYR A 97 5.26 -4.04 -7.12
CA TYR A 97 4.71 -5.25 -7.73
C TYR A 97 4.89 -5.24 -9.23
N THR A 98 5.11 -6.42 -9.82
CA THR A 98 5.15 -6.67 -11.27
C THR A 98 4.05 -7.66 -11.65
N ASP A 99 3.76 -7.79 -12.95
CA ASP A 99 2.85 -8.77 -13.55
C ASP A 99 1.40 -8.67 -13.06
N ARG A 100 1.11 -9.14 -11.85
CA ARG A 100 -0.22 -9.06 -11.26
C ARG A 100 -0.17 -8.79 -9.77
N MET A 101 -1.04 -7.90 -9.32
CA MET A 101 -1.25 -7.62 -7.91
C MET A 101 -2.73 -7.42 -7.65
N THR A 102 -3.27 -8.17 -6.70
CA THR A 102 -4.63 -7.95 -6.20
C THR A 102 -4.52 -7.31 -4.82
N LEU A 103 -5.16 -6.17 -4.61
CA LEU A 103 -5.20 -5.43 -3.35
C LEU A 103 -6.55 -5.67 -2.65
N PRO A 104 -6.65 -6.58 -1.67
CA PRO A 104 -7.86 -6.76 -0.91
C PRO A 104 -8.24 -5.52 -0.11
N ILE A 105 -9.54 -5.23 -0.09
CA ILE A 105 -10.12 -4.10 0.63
C ILE A 105 -11.33 -4.61 1.40
N ARG A 106 -11.37 -4.34 2.71
CA ARG A 106 -12.54 -4.54 3.54
C ARG A 106 -13.29 -3.22 3.70
N ILE A 107 -14.57 -3.24 3.36
CA ILE A 107 -15.45 -2.08 3.47
C ILE A 107 -16.52 -2.36 4.53
N THR A 108 -16.51 -1.58 5.61
CA THR A 108 -17.48 -1.71 6.69
C THR A 108 -18.61 -0.70 6.49
N PRO A 109 -19.89 -1.15 6.39
CA PRO A 109 -21.00 -0.22 6.21
C PRO A 109 -21.33 0.56 7.49
N ARG A 110 -21.90 1.77 7.36
CA ARG A 110 -22.50 2.49 8.51
C ARG A 110 -23.77 1.82 8.99
N ASP A 111 -24.56 1.32 8.04
CA ASP A 111 -25.81 0.60 8.27
C ASP A 111 -25.81 -0.64 7.39
N ALA A 112 -25.61 -1.81 8.01
CA ALA A 112 -25.47 -3.08 7.32
C ALA A 112 -26.75 -3.56 6.62
N ALA A 113 -27.90 -2.90 6.85
CA ALA A 113 -29.17 -3.17 6.18
C ALA A 113 -29.39 -2.31 4.92
N LYS A 114 -28.55 -1.30 4.69
CA LYS A 114 -28.65 -0.42 3.52
C LYS A 114 -27.62 -0.78 2.44
N PRO A 115 -27.92 -0.53 1.16
CA PRO A 115 -26.94 -0.69 0.08
C PRO A 115 -25.66 0.11 0.35
N VAL A 116 -24.53 -0.44 -0.07
CA VAL A 116 -23.24 0.27 -0.11
C VAL A 116 -22.92 0.55 -1.57
N ASN A 117 -22.72 1.82 -1.90
CA ASN A 117 -22.25 2.22 -3.23
C ASN A 117 -20.85 2.80 -3.09
N VAL A 118 -19.92 2.24 -3.84
CA VAL A 118 -18.54 2.66 -3.94
C VAL A 118 -18.41 3.60 -5.13
N GLU A 119 -17.87 4.79 -4.88
CA GLU A 119 -17.24 5.66 -5.87
C GLU A 119 -15.80 5.88 -5.39
N LEU A 120 -14.87 5.20 -6.07
CA LEU A 120 -13.43 5.27 -5.79
C LEU A 120 -12.74 6.00 -6.93
N LYS A 121 -11.98 7.04 -6.60
CA LYS A 121 -10.95 7.63 -7.47
C LYS A 121 -9.59 7.21 -6.93
N MET A 122 -8.80 6.55 -7.76
CA MET A 122 -7.47 6.10 -7.40
C MET A 122 -6.44 6.80 -8.29
N GLU A 123 -5.41 7.35 -7.67
CA GLU A 123 -4.20 7.85 -8.35
C GLU A 123 -3.04 6.96 -7.91
N PHE A 124 -2.17 6.57 -8.84
CA PHE A 124 -1.09 5.62 -8.53
C PHE A 124 0.05 5.76 -9.52
N GLY A 125 1.26 5.32 -9.14
CA GLY A 125 2.37 5.24 -10.07
C GLY A 125 2.40 3.93 -10.84
N VAL A 126 2.81 4.03 -12.10
CA VAL A 126 3.28 2.88 -12.90
C VAL A 126 4.64 3.21 -13.48
N CYS A 127 5.50 2.21 -13.63
CA CYS A 127 6.83 2.43 -14.18
C CYS A 127 7.25 1.28 -15.10
N SER A 128 7.88 1.63 -16.21
CA SER A 128 8.68 0.73 -17.04
C SER A 128 10.09 1.31 -17.12
N ASP A 129 10.48 1.86 -18.27
CA ASP A 129 11.70 2.68 -18.42
C ASP A 129 11.54 4.07 -17.78
N ILE A 130 10.30 4.58 -17.79
CA ILE A 130 9.92 5.85 -17.16
C ILE A 130 8.76 5.61 -16.20
N CYS A 131 8.75 6.36 -15.11
CA CYS A 131 7.69 6.30 -14.12
C CYS A 131 6.70 7.44 -14.36
N ILE A 132 5.41 7.11 -14.47
CA ILE A 132 4.34 8.06 -14.76
C ILE A 132 3.17 7.88 -13.78
N PRO A 133 2.46 8.97 -13.44
CA PRO A 133 1.19 8.86 -12.72
C PRO A 133 0.10 8.30 -13.62
N ALA A 134 -0.74 7.45 -13.06
CA ALA A 134 -1.94 6.88 -13.64
C ALA A 134 -3.14 7.12 -12.72
N ALA A 135 -4.35 6.99 -13.26
CA ALA A 135 -5.57 7.12 -12.49
C ALA A 135 -6.63 6.13 -12.96
N ALA A 136 -7.43 5.64 -12.02
CA ALA A 136 -8.58 4.78 -12.26
C ALA A 136 -9.80 5.29 -11.49
N ARG A 137 -11.00 5.01 -12.01
CA ARG A 137 -12.26 5.36 -11.34
C ARG A 137 -13.20 4.18 -11.37
N PHE A 138 -13.76 3.83 -10.22
CA PHE A 138 -14.64 2.70 -10.07
C PHE A 138 -15.96 3.12 -9.44
N ASN A 139 -17.06 2.63 -10.02
CA ASN A 139 -18.40 2.78 -9.50
C ASN A 139 -19.01 1.39 -9.34
N ALA A 140 -19.29 0.98 -8.10
CA ALA A 140 -19.80 -0.36 -7.81
C ALA A 140 -20.90 -0.33 -6.74
N SER A 141 -21.88 -1.22 -6.86
CA SER A 141 -22.84 -1.50 -5.79
C SER A 141 -22.52 -2.85 -5.18
N LEU A 142 -22.19 -2.86 -3.88
CA LEU A 142 -21.79 -4.10 -3.18
C LEU A 142 -22.98 -5.02 -2.86
N SER A 143 -24.21 -4.55 -3.13
CA SER A 143 -25.44 -5.34 -3.08
C SER A 143 -25.38 -6.54 -4.04
N ASN A 144 -24.65 -6.40 -5.15
CA ASN A 144 -24.47 -7.40 -6.19
C ASN A 144 -23.23 -8.25 -5.87
N HIS A 145 -23.38 -9.15 -4.91
CA HIS A 145 -22.32 -10.08 -4.52
C HIS A 145 -21.93 -10.97 -5.72
N SER A 146 -20.64 -11.13 -5.95
CA SER A 146 -20.08 -12.02 -6.96
C SER A 146 -19.11 -13.00 -6.29
N ASN A 147 -19.28 -14.28 -6.56
CA ASN A 147 -18.31 -15.29 -6.13
C ASN A 147 -17.24 -15.57 -7.20
N ALA A 148 -17.31 -14.92 -8.37
CA ALA A 148 -16.41 -15.19 -9.49
C ALA A 148 -14.94 -14.95 -9.11
N ASP A 149 -14.68 -13.88 -8.35
CA ASP A 149 -13.33 -13.43 -8.03
C ASP A 149 -12.86 -13.87 -6.64
N THR A 150 -13.66 -14.68 -5.93
CA THR A 150 -13.38 -15.09 -4.55
C THR A 150 -12.02 -15.78 -4.42
N ALA A 151 -11.66 -16.64 -5.38
CA ALA A 151 -10.39 -17.36 -5.34
C ALA A 151 -9.17 -16.42 -5.46
N VAL A 152 -9.26 -15.40 -6.32
CA VAL A 152 -8.20 -14.40 -6.54
C VAL A 152 -8.03 -13.56 -5.28
N ILE A 153 -9.12 -13.04 -4.71
CA ILE A 153 -9.10 -12.25 -3.48
C ILE A 153 -8.56 -13.07 -2.30
N GLN A 154 -8.97 -14.34 -2.16
CA GLN A 154 -8.47 -15.21 -1.09
C GLN A 154 -7.00 -15.56 -1.24
N ALA A 155 -6.47 -15.67 -2.46
CA ALA A 155 -5.04 -15.87 -2.67
C ALA A 155 -4.25 -14.65 -2.21
N ALA A 156 -4.69 -13.45 -2.57
CA ALA A 156 -4.04 -12.20 -2.16
C ALA A 156 -4.11 -11.96 -0.65
N LEU A 157 -5.23 -12.29 -0.01
CA LEU A 157 -5.36 -12.23 1.46
C LEU A 157 -4.39 -13.18 2.20
N LYS A 158 -3.91 -14.25 1.55
CA LYS A 158 -2.90 -15.15 2.12
C LYS A 158 -1.48 -14.67 1.90
N ASP A 159 -1.27 -13.78 0.94
CA ASP A 159 0.03 -13.24 0.55
C ASP A 159 0.42 -11.99 1.36
N HIS A 160 -0.14 -11.80 2.56
CA HIS A 160 0.22 -10.67 3.41
C HIS A 160 1.56 -10.88 4.14
N PRO A 161 2.23 -9.79 4.58
CA PRO A 161 3.38 -9.88 5.47
C PRO A 161 3.07 -10.70 6.72
N GLN A 162 3.92 -11.67 7.03
CA GLN A 162 3.77 -12.54 8.19
C GLN A 162 3.84 -11.73 9.49
N SER A 163 3.11 -12.16 10.53
CA SER A 163 3.28 -11.60 11.86
C SER A 163 4.73 -11.77 12.37
N ALA A 164 5.17 -10.88 13.26
CA ALA A 164 6.47 -10.97 13.93
C ALA A 164 6.82 -12.39 14.41
N LYS A 165 5.89 -13.05 15.11
CA LYS A 165 6.11 -14.39 15.67
C LYS A 165 6.28 -15.45 14.58
N SER A 166 5.43 -15.46 13.55
CA SER A 166 5.50 -16.43 12.45
C SER A 166 6.72 -16.19 11.55
N GLY A 167 7.09 -14.91 11.36
CA GLY A 167 8.30 -14.50 10.64
C GLY A 167 9.59 -14.66 11.43
N GLY A 168 9.52 -15.23 12.63
CA GLY A 168 10.69 -15.59 13.42
C GLY A 168 11.35 -14.43 14.17
N ILE A 169 10.66 -13.32 14.39
CA ILE A 169 11.10 -12.21 15.26
C ILE A 169 10.67 -12.52 16.69
N ARG A 170 11.64 -12.61 17.59
CA ARG A 170 11.46 -12.87 19.04
C ARG A 170 11.09 -11.62 19.81
N SER A 171 11.69 -10.49 19.45
CA SER A 171 11.46 -9.20 20.12
C SER A 171 11.81 -8.04 19.20
N ALA A 172 11.14 -6.91 19.39
CA ALA A 172 11.45 -5.64 18.74
C ALA A 172 11.41 -4.52 19.79
N THR A 173 12.36 -3.59 19.70
CA THR A 173 12.43 -2.38 20.54
C THR A 173 12.90 -1.21 19.68
N CYS A 174 12.54 0.01 20.08
CA CYS A 174 13.00 1.21 19.39
C CYS A 174 13.59 2.23 20.37
N SER A 175 14.59 2.97 19.95
CA SER A 175 14.99 4.24 20.56
C SER A 175 14.58 5.39 19.64
N LEU A 176 14.09 6.47 20.24
CA LEU A 176 13.72 7.71 19.54
C LEU A 176 14.56 8.84 20.11
N LYS A 177 15.29 9.55 19.25
CA LYS A 177 16.12 10.68 19.65
C LYS A 177 15.71 11.92 18.84
N PRO A 178 15.30 13.02 19.48
CA PRO A 178 14.99 14.26 18.77
C PRO A 178 16.18 14.74 17.94
N ASN A 179 15.93 15.14 16.68
CA ASN A 179 16.96 15.62 15.75
C ASN A 179 16.73 17.06 15.24
N GLY A 180 15.65 17.71 15.70
CA GLY A 180 15.32 19.11 15.39
C GLY A 180 14.13 19.26 14.43
N SER A 181 13.98 18.38 13.44
CA SER A 181 12.83 18.30 12.53
C SER A 181 11.88 17.14 12.84
N GLY A 182 12.27 16.26 13.77
CA GLY A 182 11.49 15.12 14.22
C GLY A 182 12.34 14.23 15.11
N PHE A 183 12.50 12.96 14.73
CA PHE A 183 13.23 11.95 15.50
C PHE A 183 14.14 11.09 14.62
N ASP A 184 15.34 10.79 15.11
CA ASP A 184 16.09 9.62 14.67
C ASP A 184 15.48 8.40 15.38
N ILE A 185 15.04 7.41 14.61
CA ILE A 185 14.51 6.15 15.11
C ILE A 185 15.50 5.01 14.83
N THR A 186 15.83 4.27 15.88
CA THR A 186 16.61 3.02 15.76
C THR A 186 15.75 1.87 16.25
N ALA A 187 15.41 0.94 15.36
CA ALA A 187 14.75 -0.31 15.70
C ALA A 187 15.79 -1.43 15.88
N ASN A 188 15.67 -2.18 16.98
CA ASN A 188 16.45 -3.37 17.24
C ASN A 188 15.51 -4.57 17.28
N LEU A 189 15.72 -5.51 16.35
CA LEU A 189 14.92 -6.71 16.20
C LEU A 189 15.80 -7.95 16.41
N GLU A 190 15.31 -8.89 17.21
CA GLU A 190 16.00 -10.15 17.48
C GLU A 190 15.28 -11.29 16.80
N PHE A 191 15.96 -11.97 15.89
CA PHE A 191 15.43 -13.12 15.16
C PHE A 191 15.73 -14.45 15.87
N THR A 192 14.91 -15.45 15.59
CA THR A 192 15.10 -16.83 16.05
C THR A 192 16.25 -17.52 15.33
N LYS A 193 16.56 -17.10 14.09
CA LYS A 193 17.65 -17.60 13.26
C LYS A 193 18.53 -16.44 12.81
N ALA A 194 19.78 -16.74 12.45
CA ALA A 194 20.67 -15.73 11.90
C ALA A 194 20.18 -15.28 10.53
N LEU A 195 20.35 -14.00 10.23
CA LEU A 195 20.08 -13.42 8.91
C LEU A 195 21.37 -13.50 8.07
N SER A 196 21.24 -13.83 6.79
CA SER A 196 22.36 -13.97 5.86
C SER A 196 22.85 -12.64 5.30
N SER A 197 21.96 -11.65 5.19
CA SER A 197 22.20 -10.32 4.64
C SER A 197 21.30 -9.30 5.35
N PRO A 198 21.66 -8.01 5.34
CA PRO A 198 20.77 -6.96 5.81
C PRO A 198 19.51 -6.89 4.92
N PRO A 199 18.31 -7.05 5.50
CA PRO A 199 17.05 -6.90 4.77
C PRO A 199 16.73 -5.42 4.53
N THR A 200 15.82 -5.15 3.59
CA THR A 200 15.19 -3.83 3.51
C THR A 200 14.20 -3.69 4.67
N THR A 201 14.39 -2.67 5.49
CA THR A 201 13.52 -2.40 6.64
C THR A 201 12.80 -1.08 6.45
N ILE A 202 11.49 -1.11 6.63
CA ILE A 202 10.61 0.05 6.48
C ILE A 202 9.98 0.32 7.84
N LEU A 203 10.04 1.58 8.27
CA LEU A 203 9.32 2.05 9.44
C LEU A 203 8.20 2.98 8.99
N GLU A 204 7.02 2.78 9.53
CA GLU A 204 5.81 3.52 9.19
C GLU A 204 5.16 4.05 10.47
N TYR A 205 4.49 5.19 10.34
CA TYR A 205 3.68 5.78 11.39
C TYR A 205 2.43 6.39 10.77
N ASP A 206 1.27 6.18 11.38
CA ASP A 206 -0.01 6.67 10.87
C ASP A 206 -0.20 8.16 11.16
N ASN A 207 0.52 9.00 10.40
CA ASN A 207 0.38 10.44 10.40
C ASN A 207 0.81 11.00 9.03
N PRO A 208 -0.06 11.69 8.28
CA PRO A 208 0.27 12.22 6.96
C PRO A 208 1.34 13.32 6.97
N ASP A 209 1.59 13.96 8.11
CA ASP A 209 2.61 15.00 8.26
C ASP A 209 3.99 14.42 8.62
N ILE A 210 4.11 13.09 8.74
CA ILE A 210 5.35 12.39 9.04
C ILE A 210 5.88 11.69 7.79
N TRP A 211 7.13 11.96 7.45
CA TRP A 211 7.90 11.22 6.46
C TRP A 211 8.97 10.37 7.15
N ILE A 212 9.15 9.13 6.69
CA ILE A 212 10.19 8.23 7.20
C ILE A 212 10.93 7.62 6.02
N ASP A 213 12.24 7.78 5.99
CA ASP A 213 13.08 7.17 4.97
C ASP A 213 13.16 5.65 5.13
N ILE A 214 13.51 4.95 4.04
CA ILE A 214 13.88 3.53 4.15
C ILE A 214 15.06 3.41 5.10
N ALA A 215 14.96 2.48 6.05
CA ALA A 215 15.94 2.38 7.11
C ALA A 215 17.25 1.75 6.63
N GLN A 216 18.37 2.34 7.04
CA GLN A 216 19.66 1.71 6.92
C GLN A 216 19.76 0.56 7.92
N SER A 217 19.88 -0.66 7.37
CA SER A 217 19.87 -1.90 8.14
C SER A 217 21.26 -2.50 8.28
N ASP A 218 21.61 -2.94 9.48
CA ASP A 218 22.83 -3.71 9.80
C ASP A 218 22.43 -5.01 10.51
N VAL A 219 23.15 -6.09 10.23
CA VAL A 219 22.87 -7.41 10.82
C VAL A 219 24.11 -7.96 11.49
N LYS A 220 23.94 -8.40 12.74
CA LYS A 220 24.96 -9.13 13.52
C LYS A 220 24.38 -10.42 14.06
N GLY A 221 24.60 -11.51 13.33
CA GLY A 221 24.05 -12.82 13.67
C GLY A 221 22.53 -12.81 13.61
N ARG A 222 21.88 -12.79 14.78
CA ARG A 222 20.41 -12.81 14.93
C ARG A 222 19.80 -11.43 15.15
N THR A 223 20.62 -10.42 15.32
CA THR A 223 20.17 -9.07 15.64
C THR A 223 20.21 -8.21 14.38
N LEU A 224 19.08 -7.57 14.08
CA LEU A 224 18.92 -6.54 13.06
C LEU A 224 18.81 -5.19 13.76
N THR A 225 19.63 -4.23 13.34
CA THR A 225 19.51 -2.82 13.74
C THR A 225 19.15 -2.01 12.50
N ALA A 226 18.01 -1.33 12.53
CA ALA A 226 17.51 -0.48 11.45
C ALA A 226 17.41 0.96 11.92
N ASN A 227 18.08 1.88 11.22
CA ASN A 227 18.08 3.31 11.54
C ASN A 227 17.36 4.09 10.44
N ALA A 228 16.43 4.96 10.83
CA ALA A 228 15.76 5.87 9.91
C ALA A 228 15.60 7.26 10.54
N THR A 229 15.37 8.25 9.68
CA THR A 229 14.98 9.60 10.07
C THR A 229 13.47 9.70 9.92
N MET A 230 12.79 10.13 10.99
CA MET A 230 11.38 10.51 11.00
C MET A 230 11.31 12.03 11.00
N GLU A 231 10.86 12.61 9.91
CA GLU A 231 10.69 14.05 9.74
C GLU A 231 9.23 14.43 9.91
N PHE A 232 8.98 15.54 10.61
CA PHE A 232 7.65 16.07 10.85
C PHE A 232 7.51 17.45 10.25
N TYR A 233 6.48 17.59 9.41
CA TYR A 233 6.21 18.81 8.65
C TYR A 233 4.95 19.55 9.14
N GLY A 234 4.28 19.00 10.15
CA GLY A 234 3.09 19.61 10.74
C GLY A 234 3.41 20.70 11.76
N ASP A 235 2.36 21.34 12.26
CA ASP A 235 2.47 22.38 13.27
C ASP A 235 2.52 21.80 14.69
N GLY A 236 3.29 22.44 15.56
CA GLY A 236 3.31 22.16 16.99
C GLY A 236 4.27 21.04 17.41
N MET A 237 4.06 20.49 18.60
CA MET A 237 4.94 19.48 19.19
C MET A 237 4.45 18.08 18.82
N LEU A 238 5.34 17.28 18.24
CA LEU A 238 5.03 15.89 17.89
C LEU A 238 5.18 14.97 19.10
N SER A 239 4.13 14.21 19.40
CA SER A 239 4.15 13.11 20.35
C SER A 239 4.02 11.79 19.60
N ILE A 240 4.90 10.83 19.90
CA ILE A 240 4.91 9.52 19.24
C ILE A 240 4.30 8.47 20.17
N ASP A 241 3.18 7.90 19.77
CA ASP A 241 2.67 6.67 20.35
C ASP A 241 3.38 5.48 19.71
N ARG A 242 4.29 4.88 20.46
CA ARG A 242 5.09 3.74 20.02
C ARG A 242 4.26 2.53 19.59
N SER A 243 3.00 2.41 20.02
CA SER A 243 2.12 1.33 19.58
C SER A 243 1.66 1.48 18.12
N ASN A 244 1.72 2.70 17.57
CA ASN A 244 1.36 3.00 16.19
C ASN A 244 2.54 2.90 15.20
N ILE A 245 3.75 2.60 15.69
CA ILE A 245 4.90 2.32 14.83
C ILE A 245 4.69 0.94 14.20
N ARG A 246 4.78 0.86 12.88
CA ARG A 246 4.83 -0.39 12.13
C ARG A 246 6.22 -0.57 11.55
N ILE A 247 6.78 -1.77 11.70
CA ILE A 247 8.07 -2.14 11.12
C ILE A 247 7.82 -3.29 10.15
N THR A 248 8.15 -3.08 8.88
CA THR A 248 8.13 -4.13 7.86
C THR A 248 9.56 -4.51 7.50
N VAL A 249 9.90 -5.79 7.65
CA VAL A 249 11.19 -6.35 7.25
C VAL A 249 10.99 -7.19 6.00
N LEU A 250 11.59 -6.77 4.89
CA LEU A 250 11.56 -7.45 3.60
C LEU A 250 12.88 -8.19 3.38
N THR A 251 12.81 -9.51 3.42
CA THR A 251 13.89 -10.43 3.04
C THR A 251 13.62 -10.97 1.63
N ASP A 252 14.60 -11.65 1.02
CA ASP A 252 14.48 -12.20 -0.33
C ASP A 252 13.22 -13.07 -0.55
N ASN A 253 12.74 -13.75 0.49
CA ASN A 253 11.64 -14.73 0.39
C ASN A 253 10.47 -14.46 1.34
N ASN A 254 10.55 -13.45 2.20
CA ASN A 254 9.51 -13.19 3.21
C ASN A 254 9.39 -11.70 3.50
N ALA A 255 8.15 -11.26 3.72
CA ALA A 255 7.83 -10.02 4.40
C ALA A 255 7.35 -10.34 5.81
N VAL A 256 7.87 -9.63 6.80
CA VAL A 256 7.47 -9.77 8.21
C VAL A 256 7.09 -8.41 8.76
N GLU A 257 5.92 -8.31 9.39
CA GLU A 257 5.42 -7.08 9.97
C GLU A 257 5.37 -7.17 11.50
N VAL A 258 5.86 -6.12 12.14
CA VAL A 258 5.79 -5.88 13.59
C VAL A 258 4.92 -4.66 13.82
N LEU A 259 3.90 -4.81 14.65
CA LEU A 259 3.07 -3.70 15.12
C LEU A 259 3.49 -3.31 16.53
N GLY A 260 3.75 -2.02 16.71
CA GLY A 260 4.28 -1.44 17.93
C GLY A 260 5.79 -1.62 18.08
N CYS A 261 6.43 -0.64 18.72
CA CYS A 261 7.86 -0.70 19.01
C CYS A 261 8.19 -0.14 20.42
N PRO A 262 8.18 -0.99 21.46
CA PRO A 262 8.43 -0.55 22.85
C PRO A 262 9.83 0.05 23.02
N ALA A 263 10.01 0.82 24.09
CA ALA A 263 11.31 1.41 24.41
C ALA A 263 12.36 0.32 24.69
N SER A 264 13.57 0.53 24.14
CA SER A 264 14.77 -0.25 24.45
C SER A 264 15.34 0.11 25.81
#